data_AF-A0A3S4I1V4-F1
#
_entry.id   AF-A0A3S4I1V4-F1
#
_cell.length_a   1.000
_cell.length_b   1.000
_cell.length_c   1.000
_cell.angle_alpha   90.00
_cell.angle_beta   90.00
_cell.angle_gamma   90.00
#
_symmetry.space_group_name_H-M   'P 1'
#
loop_
_entity.id
_entity.type
_entity.pdbx_description
1 polymer ?
#
loop_
_entity_poly.entity_id
_entity_poly.type
_entity_poly.pdbx_seq_one_letter_code
_entity_poly.pdbx_strand_id
1 'polypeptide(L)'
;MCLNGMVLLLKRRRINYAVFQMGSFNIILPNFFKIGYWELEGEVLFDMVHPTLSYLLQAYKPSLSSDLIETNTMLFSDVLNKDYDDYQNNKREIDAILRRIYRSHNNTLFISEKSSCRNMLI
;
A
#
# COMPACT_ATOMS: atom_id res chain seq x y z
N MET A 1 8.44 17.58 -1.26
CA MET A 1 8.58 16.97 -2.60
C MET A 1 7.17 16.77 -3.13
N CYS A 2 6.78 17.37 -4.26
CA CYS A 2 5.39 17.27 -4.75
C CYS A 2 5.05 15.84 -5.19
N LEU A 3 3.78 15.42 -5.05
CA LEU A 3 3.25 14.10 -5.46
C LEU A 3 3.68 13.70 -6.89
N ASN A 4 3.70 14.66 -7.82
CA ASN A 4 4.17 14.48 -9.20
C ASN A 4 5.64 14.03 -9.30
N GLY A 5 6.50 14.46 -8.37
CA GLY A 5 7.90 14.04 -8.32
C GLY A 5 8.08 12.58 -7.86
N MET A 6 7.13 12.06 -7.06
CA MET A 6 7.15 10.69 -6.57
C MET A 6 6.70 9.70 -7.65
N VAL A 7 5.65 10.02 -8.41
CA VAL A 7 5.25 9.26 -9.61
C VAL A 7 6.37 9.28 -10.67
N LEU A 8 7.13 10.38 -10.79
CA LEU A 8 8.28 10.39 -11.68
C LEU A 8 9.41 9.46 -11.19
N LEU A 9 9.62 9.37 -9.87
CA LEU A 9 10.71 8.60 -9.28
C LEU A 9 10.47 7.09 -9.32
N LEU A 10 9.23 6.66 -9.03
CA LEU A 10 8.81 5.26 -9.14
C LEU A 10 8.80 4.78 -10.60
N LYS A 11 8.39 5.63 -11.57
CA LYS A 11 8.40 5.32 -13.02
C LYS A 11 9.83 5.14 -13.51
N ARG A 12 10.75 6.00 -13.06
CA ARG A 12 12.18 5.92 -13.38
C ARG A 12 12.85 4.65 -12.83
N ARG A 13 12.40 4.12 -11.70
CA ARG A 13 12.97 2.91 -11.08
C ARG A 13 12.30 1.60 -11.49
N ARG A 14 11.32 1.63 -12.42
CA ARG A 14 10.57 0.44 -12.87
C ARG A 14 9.92 -0.37 -11.75
N ILE A 15 9.66 0.25 -10.60
CA ILE A 15 8.93 -0.40 -9.51
C ILE A 15 7.46 -0.42 -9.89
N ASN A 16 6.83 -1.59 -9.84
CA ASN A 16 5.45 -1.76 -10.24
C ASN A 16 4.52 -1.07 -9.24
N TYR A 17 3.66 -0.18 -9.73
CA TYR A 17 2.72 0.62 -8.93
C TYR A 17 1.56 -0.20 -8.38
N ALA A 18 1.28 -1.33 -9.02
CA ALA A 18 0.19 -2.24 -8.68
C ALA A 18 0.18 -2.64 -7.21
N VAL A 19 1.37 -2.78 -6.62
CA VAL A 19 1.66 -3.21 -5.24
C VAL A 19 0.92 -2.39 -4.18
N PHE A 20 0.74 -1.09 -4.42
CA PHE A 20 0.09 -0.20 -3.44
C PHE A 20 -1.41 -0.04 -3.69
N GLN A 21 -1.95 -0.62 -4.77
CA GLN A 21 -3.29 -0.27 -5.22
C GLN A 21 -4.02 -1.40 -5.95
N MET A 22 -3.87 -2.67 -5.56
CA MET A 22 -4.68 -3.78 -6.11
C MET A 22 -4.66 -3.81 -7.64
N GLY A 23 -3.52 -3.50 -8.27
CA GLY A 23 -3.40 -3.43 -9.74
C GLY A 23 -4.00 -2.19 -10.43
N SER A 24 -4.55 -1.22 -9.71
CA SER A 24 -5.09 0.04 -10.29
C SER A 24 -4.02 1.13 -10.43
N PHE A 25 -4.09 1.92 -11.50
CA PHE A 25 -3.17 3.02 -11.77
C PHE A 25 -3.86 4.36 -11.52
N ASN A 26 -3.87 4.84 -10.27
CA ASN A 26 -4.33 6.19 -9.98
C ASN A 26 -3.13 7.11 -9.69
N ILE A 27 -2.77 7.93 -10.68
CA ILE A 27 -1.64 8.87 -10.66
C ILE A 27 -1.79 9.93 -9.55
N ILE A 28 -3.02 10.11 -9.05
CA ILE A 28 -3.40 11.25 -8.21
C ILE A 28 -3.11 11.02 -6.73
N LEU A 29 -3.09 9.78 -6.22
CA LEU A 29 -2.81 9.51 -4.80
C LEU A 29 -1.90 8.28 -4.64
N PRO A 30 -0.66 8.41 -4.13
CA PRO A 30 0.02 7.28 -3.54
C PRO A 30 -0.78 6.83 -2.33
N ASN A 31 -1.36 5.64 -2.42
CA ASN A 31 -2.22 5.09 -1.41
C ASN A 31 -1.38 4.24 -0.45
N PHE A 32 -0.92 4.83 0.65
CA PHE A 32 -0.15 4.19 1.72
C PHE A 32 -1.03 3.47 2.76
N PHE A 33 -2.33 3.32 2.51
CA PHE A 33 -3.29 2.70 3.43
C PHE A 33 -2.97 1.24 3.83
N LYS A 34 -2.06 0.57 3.13
CA LYS A 34 -1.57 -0.76 3.49
C LYS A 34 -0.20 -0.75 4.17
N ILE A 35 0.43 0.41 4.40
CA ILE A 35 1.82 0.50 4.89
C ILE A 35 1.84 0.94 6.35
N GLY A 36 2.27 0.03 7.21
CA GLY A 36 2.67 0.33 8.58
C GLY A 36 4.12 0.81 8.64
N TYR A 37 4.46 1.55 9.68
CA TYR A 37 5.82 1.96 9.97
C TYR A 37 6.08 2.07 11.47
N TRP A 38 7.34 1.86 11.85
CA TRP A 38 7.83 2.04 13.21
C TRP A 38 9.20 2.72 13.19
N GLU A 39 9.49 3.49 14.23
CA GLU A 39 10.79 4.11 14.44
C GLU A 39 11.55 3.36 15.54
N LEU A 40 12.77 2.91 15.23
CA LEU A 40 13.67 2.23 16.15
C LEU A 40 15.05 2.88 16.01
N GLU A 41 15.59 3.42 17.10
CA GLU A 41 16.94 4.02 17.13
C GLU A 41 17.17 5.12 16.05
N GLY A 42 16.12 5.85 15.67
CA GLY A 42 16.18 6.91 14.64
C GLY A 42 16.05 6.40 13.21
N GLU A 43 16.04 5.08 13.00
CA GLU A 43 15.71 4.46 11.72
C GLU A 43 14.20 4.20 11.62
N VAL A 44 13.65 4.40 10.42
CA VAL A 44 12.26 4.05 10.12
C VAL A 44 12.22 2.76 9.30
N LEU A 45 11.41 1.84 9.77
CA LEU A 45 11.15 0.55 9.17
C LEU A 45 9.69 0.52 8.71
N PHE A 46 9.46 -0.08 7.54
CA PHE A 46 8.14 -0.17 6.91
C PHE A 46 7.76 -1.62 6.77
N ASP A 47 6.46 -1.91 6.82
CA ASP A 47 5.94 -3.19 6.35
C ASP A 47 4.51 -3.06 5.85
N MET A 48 4.09 -4.01 5.02
CA MET A 48 2.73 -4.05 4.52
C MET A 48 1.81 -4.80 5.50
N VAL A 49 0.59 -4.30 5.66
CA VAL A 49 -0.47 -4.99 6.41
C VAL A 49 -0.68 -6.38 5.81
N HIS A 50 -0.62 -7.40 6.67
CA HIS A 50 -0.78 -8.79 6.25
C HIS A 50 -2.07 -8.97 5.41
N PRO A 51 -2.04 -9.72 4.29
CA PRO A 51 -3.18 -9.84 3.39
C PRO A 51 -4.44 -10.30 4.13
N THR A 52 -4.34 -11.29 5.04
CA THR A 52 -5.46 -11.77 5.89
C THR A 52 -6.14 -10.65 6.68
N LEU A 53 -5.37 -9.72 7.23
CA LEU A 53 -5.92 -8.59 7.97
C LEU A 53 -6.61 -7.62 7.01
N SER A 54 -5.97 -7.31 5.88
CA SER A 54 -6.57 -6.47 4.83
C SER A 54 -7.91 -7.02 4.34
N TYR A 55 -8.00 -8.34 4.14
CA TYR A 55 -9.23 -9.02 3.75
C TYR A 55 -10.31 -8.92 4.80
N LEU A 56 -9.98 -9.21 6.06
CA LEU A 56 -10.93 -9.14 7.15
C LEU A 56 -11.52 -7.73 7.30
N LEU A 57 -10.68 -6.69 7.12
CA LEU A 57 -11.08 -5.30 7.28
C LEU A 57 -11.86 -4.74 6.08
N GLN A 58 -11.53 -5.17 4.85
CA GLN A 58 -12.01 -4.49 3.63
C GLN A 58 -12.98 -5.33 2.78
N ALA A 59 -12.88 -6.66 2.84
CA ALA A 59 -13.54 -7.55 1.88
C ALA A 59 -14.39 -8.64 2.54
N TYR A 60 -14.18 -8.95 3.82
CA TYR A 60 -14.95 -9.97 4.51
C TYR A 60 -16.44 -9.60 4.56
N LYS A 61 -17.26 -10.49 3.99
CA LYS A 61 -18.72 -10.40 4.05
C LYS A 61 -19.23 -11.70 4.67
N PRO A 62 -19.87 -11.66 5.85
CA PRO A 62 -20.42 -12.86 6.45
C PRO A 62 -21.56 -13.37 5.56
N SER A 63 -21.38 -14.56 4.97
CA SER A 63 -22.37 -15.21 4.13
C SER A 63 -22.21 -16.73 4.24
N LEU A 64 -23.33 -17.45 4.20
CA LEU A 64 -23.38 -18.91 4.13
C LEU A 64 -23.54 -19.41 2.68
N SER A 65 -23.65 -18.50 1.70
CA SER A 65 -23.74 -18.84 0.28
C SER A 65 -22.35 -19.15 -0.28
N SER A 66 -22.22 -20.32 -0.92
CA SER A 66 -21.00 -20.79 -1.59
C SER A 66 -20.44 -19.78 -2.60
N ASP A 67 -21.31 -19.16 -3.38
CA ASP A 67 -20.94 -18.27 -4.48
C ASP A 67 -20.24 -16.99 -3.97
N LEU A 68 -20.64 -16.53 -2.78
CA LEU A 68 -20.01 -15.40 -2.08
C LEU A 68 -18.68 -15.78 -1.44
N ILE A 69 -18.51 -17.04 -0.99
CA ILE A 69 -17.26 -17.53 -0.40
C ILE A 69 -16.18 -17.67 -1.48
N GLU A 70 -16.52 -18.18 -2.66
CA GLU A 70 -15.58 -18.32 -3.78
C GLU A 70 -15.07 -16.97 -4.29
N THR A 71 -15.98 -16.01 -4.49
CA THR A 71 -15.63 -14.65 -4.94
C THR A 71 -14.71 -13.95 -3.93
N ASN A 72 -14.99 -14.12 -2.64
CA ASN A 72 -14.17 -13.58 -1.57
C ASN A 72 -12.77 -14.22 -1.52
N THR A 73 -12.68 -15.52 -1.79
CA THR A 73 -11.41 -16.26 -1.78
C THR A 73 -10.52 -15.84 -2.97
N MET A 74 -11.10 -15.62 -4.16
CA MET A 74 -10.35 -15.09 -5.32
C MET A 74 -9.79 -13.68 -5.06
N LEU A 75 -10.59 -12.79 -4.47
CA LEU A 75 -10.15 -11.43 -4.15
C LEU A 75 -9.02 -11.44 -3.11
N PHE A 76 -9.01 -12.44 -2.23
CA PHE A 76 -7.96 -12.68 -1.26
C PHE A 76 -6.65 -13.18 -1.90
N SER A 77 -6.72 -14.25 -2.69
CA SER A 77 -5.54 -14.91 -3.25
C SER A 77 -4.89 -14.11 -4.37
N ASP A 78 -5.70 -13.53 -5.27
CA ASP A 78 -5.17 -13.08 -6.56
C ASP A 78 -4.77 -11.61 -6.54
N VAL A 79 -5.26 -10.86 -5.54
CA VAL A 79 -5.04 -9.42 -5.40
C VAL A 79 -4.24 -9.10 -4.15
N LEU A 80 -4.71 -9.50 -2.96
CA LEU A 80 -4.06 -9.10 -1.70
C LEU A 80 -2.73 -9.80 -1.48
N ASN A 81 -2.66 -11.13 -1.71
CA ASN A 81 -1.40 -11.85 -1.59
C ASN A 81 -0.39 -11.38 -2.65
N LYS A 82 -0.86 -11.14 -3.88
CA LYS A 82 0.01 -10.66 -4.96
C LYS A 82 0.61 -9.28 -4.65
N ASP A 83 -0.19 -8.33 -4.18
CA ASP A 83 0.29 -7.02 -3.74
C ASP A 83 1.34 -7.18 -2.63
N TYR A 84 1.08 -8.05 -1.66
CA TYR A 84 1.99 -8.32 -0.57
C TYR A 84 3.32 -8.94 -1.05
N ASP A 85 3.25 -9.97 -1.89
CA ASP A 85 4.41 -10.67 -2.45
C ASP A 85 5.26 -9.74 -3.31
N ASP A 86 4.63 -8.92 -4.17
CA ASP A 86 5.34 -7.94 -4.99
C ASP A 86 6.04 -6.86 -4.14
N TYR A 87 5.42 -6.46 -3.02
CA TYR A 87 6.05 -5.58 -2.02
C TYR A 87 7.26 -6.26 -1.38
N GLN A 88 7.11 -7.49 -0.89
CA GLN A 88 8.20 -8.22 -0.22
C GLN A 88 9.37 -8.48 -1.18
N ASN A 89 9.09 -8.86 -2.44
CA ASN A 89 10.09 -9.10 -3.47
C ASN A 89 10.93 -7.85 -3.81
N ASN A 90 10.36 -6.65 -3.68
CA ASN A 90 11.02 -5.38 -3.98
C ASN A 90 11.21 -4.48 -2.76
N LYS A 91 11.08 -5.06 -1.55
CA LYS A 91 10.95 -4.32 -0.29
C LYS A 91 12.03 -3.28 -0.10
N ARG A 92 13.30 -3.65 -0.35
CA ARG A 92 14.44 -2.76 -0.16
C ARG A 92 14.34 -1.47 -1.00
N GLU A 93 13.93 -1.59 -2.27
CA GLU A 93 13.83 -0.43 -3.17
C GLU A 93 12.62 0.42 -2.82
N ILE A 94 11.50 -0.24 -2.50
CA ILE A 94 10.28 0.40 -2.06
C ILE A 94 10.50 1.17 -0.75
N ASP A 95 11.11 0.56 0.26
CA ASP A 95 11.37 1.17 1.56
C ASP A 95 12.31 2.38 1.44
N ALA A 96 13.25 2.36 0.50
CA ALA A 96 14.09 3.52 0.22
C ALA A 96 13.27 4.71 -0.31
N ILE A 97 12.20 4.46 -1.06
CA ILE A 97 11.28 5.48 -1.54
C ILE A 97 10.34 5.93 -0.42
N LEU A 98 9.75 4.99 0.32
CA LEU A 98 8.90 5.27 1.48
C LEU A 98 9.62 6.12 2.52
N ARG A 99 10.89 5.81 2.82
CA ARG A 99 11.72 6.59 3.75
C ARG A 99 11.85 8.05 3.32
N ARG A 100 12.09 8.31 2.02
CA ARG A 100 12.20 9.68 1.48
C ARG A 100 10.87 10.42 1.60
N ILE A 101 9.77 9.73 1.34
CA ILE A 101 8.42 10.30 1.43
C ILE A 101 8.10 10.64 2.89
N TYR A 102 8.23 9.67 3.77
CA TYR A 102 8.04 9.79 5.21
C TYR A 102 8.79 10.98 5.81
N ARG A 103 10.12 11.05 5.59
CA ARG A 103 10.95 12.16 6.10
C ARG A 103 10.59 13.52 5.50
N SER A 104 10.11 13.56 4.26
CA SER A 104 9.71 14.82 3.60
C SER A 104 8.29 15.30 3.95
N HIS A 105 7.51 14.49 4.66
CA HIS A 105 6.14 14.79 5.07
C HIS A 105 6.01 14.71 6.59
N ASN A 106 6.98 15.29 7.32
CA ASN A 106 6.96 15.39 8.77
C ASN A 106 6.82 14.02 9.48
N ASN A 107 7.58 13.03 9.02
CA ASN A 107 7.60 11.69 9.58
C ASN A 107 6.20 11.02 9.57
N THR A 108 5.47 11.16 8.47
CA THR A 108 4.23 10.42 8.25
C THR A 108 4.02 10.03 6.78
N LEU A 109 3.29 8.93 6.57
CA LEU A 109 2.71 8.56 5.28
C LEU A 109 1.23 8.96 5.16
N PHE A 110 0.64 9.58 6.19
CA PHE A 110 -0.71 10.13 6.14
C PHE A 110 -0.74 11.46 5.37
N ILE A 111 -0.57 11.35 4.06
CA ILE A 111 -0.37 12.49 3.16
C ILE A 111 -1.68 12.82 2.46
N SER A 112 -2.15 14.05 2.63
CA SER A 112 -3.28 14.60 1.88
C SER A 112 -2.83 15.21 0.57
N GLU A 113 -3.64 15.07 -0.48
CA GLU A 113 -3.54 15.90 -1.68
C GLU A 113 -4.79 16.77 -1.80
N LYS A 114 -4.61 18.10 -1.82
CA LYS A 114 -5.71 19.08 -1.77
C LYS A 114 -6.60 18.83 -0.55
N SER A 115 -7.90 18.56 -0.77
CA SER A 115 -8.89 18.26 0.26
C SER A 115 -9.11 16.76 0.47
N SER A 116 -8.37 15.89 -0.23
CA SER A 116 -8.54 14.44 -0.16
C SER A 116 -7.38 13.78 0.60
N CYS A 117 -7.72 12.90 1.54
CA CYS A 117 -6.76 12.00 2.16
C CYS A 117 -7.40 10.62 2.32
N ARG A 118 -6.79 9.59 1.71
CA ARG A 118 -7.21 8.19 1.83
C ARG A 118 -6.04 7.29 2.28
N ASN A 119 -5.07 7.90 2.96
CA ASN A 119 -3.86 7.24 3.44
C ASN A 119 -3.97 6.73 4.88
N MET A 120 -5.17 6.74 5.44
CA MET A 120 -5.46 6.10 6.73
C MET A 120 -5.45 4.58 6.54
N LEU A 121 -5.02 3.82 7.55
CA LEU A 121 -5.01 2.36 7.50
C LEU A 121 -6.43 1.75 7.53
N ILE A 122 -7.34 2.36 8.31
CA ILE A 122 -8.74 1.95 8.50
C ILE A 122 -9.61 3.17 8.78
#